data_AF-A0AAC9F6R4-F1
#
_entry.id   AF-A0AAC9F6R4-F1
#
_cell.length_a   1.000
_cell.length_b   1.000
_cell.length_c   1.000
_cell.angle_alpha   90.00
_cell.angle_beta   90.00
_cell.angle_gamma   90.00
#
_symmetry.space_group_name_H-M   'P 1'
#
loop_
_entity.id
_entity.type
_entity.pdbx_description
1 polymer ?
#
loop_
_entity_poly.entity_id
_entity_poly.type
_entity_poly.pdbx_seq_one_letter_code
_entity_poly.pdbx_strand_id
1 'polypeptide(L)'
;MLEHPPIPNFDKVRAEYCISDFITRSSDGILVLYVPKDKVSDKAQKGFVSLKQLENLQSKLKREFGTSTEIVLLDVDSLTKVSEGFVALLKSTFQDIITDAHISFLNAHRVSATIVLTEFVENSKKDAVEAFLTAILTPAHIELQAVQWDEVELPSLIEILTTTKKYQPVKLDNLDNFLSKNYPALRIDWLNKQLDKLIKKKLLVRERNTETYAMTALGLNLLPNIVSRNSSDIVRALDLGRRKW
;
A
#
# COMPACT_ATOMS: atom_id res chain seq x y z
N MET A 1 21.38 -34.13 7.47
CA MET A 1 22.65 -33.93 8.18
C MET A 1 23.10 -32.53 7.85
N LEU A 2 23.09 -31.60 8.81
CA LEU A 2 23.60 -30.24 8.60
C LEU A 2 25.12 -30.35 8.58
N GLU A 3 25.72 -30.23 7.40
CA GLU A 3 27.16 -30.10 7.27
C GLU A 3 27.57 -28.80 7.96
N HIS A 4 28.34 -28.91 9.04
CA HIS A 4 28.90 -27.74 9.70
C HIS A 4 29.68 -26.93 8.65
N PRO A 5 29.41 -25.61 8.53
CA PRO A 5 30.19 -24.79 7.62
C PRO A 5 31.65 -24.85 8.06
N PRO A 6 32.62 -24.76 7.14
CA PRO A 6 34.05 -24.84 7.44
C PRO A 6 34.55 -23.54 8.11
N ILE A 7 33.82 -23.05 9.12
CA ILE A 7 34.09 -21.85 9.89
C ILE A 7 34.49 -22.30 11.29
N PRO A 8 35.76 -22.10 11.70
CA PRO A 8 36.22 -22.40 13.04
C PRO A 8 35.40 -21.63 14.08
N ASN A 9 34.99 -22.30 15.17
CA ASN A 9 34.19 -21.73 16.26
C ASN A 9 32.83 -21.13 15.80
N PHE A 10 32.21 -21.68 14.76
CA PHE A 10 30.93 -21.18 14.27
C PHE A 10 29.83 -21.12 15.34
N ASP A 11 29.83 -22.02 16.34
CA ASP A 11 28.87 -21.98 17.44
C ASP A 11 28.99 -20.70 18.30
N LYS A 12 30.20 -20.14 18.45
CA LYS A 12 30.40 -18.85 19.14
C LYS A 12 29.84 -17.71 18.32
N VAL A 13 30.08 -17.73 17.00
CA VAL A 13 29.52 -16.75 16.05
C VAL A 13 27.99 -16.84 16.08
N ARG A 14 27.43 -18.05 16.10
CA ARG A 14 25.98 -18.29 16.17
C ARG A 14 25.36 -17.65 17.41
N ALA A 15 25.99 -17.84 18.58
CA ALA A 15 25.52 -17.25 19.83
C ALA A 15 25.68 -15.73 19.87
N GLU A 16 26.81 -15.19 19.41
CA GLU A 16 27.11 -13.75 19.41
C GLU A 16 26.17 -12.96 18.48
N TYR A 17 25.82 -13.54 17.33
CA TYR A 17 25.00 -12.90 16.30
C TYR A 17 23.54 -13.40 16.29
N CYS A 18 23.11 -14.10 17.34
CA CYS A 18 21.73 -14.59 17.50
C CYS A 18 21.20 -15.38 16.29
N ILE A 19 22.07 -16.17 15.63
CA ILE A 19 21.70 -16.98 14.47
C ILE A 19 20.92 -18.20 14.95
N SER A 20 19.63 -18.27 14.60
CA SER A 20 18.75 -19.37 15.00
C SER A 20 18.99 -20.62 14.18
N ASP A 21 19.29 -20.50 12.90
CA ASP A 21 19.56 -21.61 12.00
C ASP A 21 20.43 -21.18 10.81
N PHE A 22 20.96 -22.14 10.06
CA PHE A 22 21.71 -21.86 8.84
C PHE A 22 21.55 -22.98 7.80
N ILE A 23 21.64 -22.64 6.52
CA ILE A 23 21.73 -23.61 5.43
C ILE A 23 22.78 -23.17 4.42
N THR A 24 23.41 -24.15 3.76
CA THR A 24 24.21 -23.88 2.57
C THR A 24 23.34 -24.10 1.35
N ARG A 25 23.10 -23.04 0.58
CA ARG A 25 22.28 -23.13 -0.63
C ARG A 25 23.03 -23.91 -1.69
N SER A 26 22.45 -25.01 -2.16
CA SER A 26 23.09 -25.96 -3.07
C SER A 26 23.36 -25.41 -4.48
N SER A 27 22.68 -24.34 -4.89
CA SER A 27 22.83 -23.74 -6.23
C SER A 27 24.07 -22.88 -6.40
N ASP A 28 24.49 -22.17 -5.36
CA ASP A 28 25.54 -21.14 -5.40
C ASP A 28 26.55 -21.28 -4.26
N GLY A 29 26.35 -22.23 -3.34
CA GLY A 29 27.21 -22.45 -2.19
C GLY A 29 27.13 -21.34 -1.13
N ILE A 30 26.14 -20.44 -1.20
CA ILE A 30 25.99 -19.33 -0.25
C ILE A 30 25.47 -19.87 1.09
N LEU A 31 26.10 -19.43 2.17
CA LEU A 31 25.66 -19.72 3.53
C LEU A 31 24.56 -18.74 3.94
N VAL A 32 23.32 -19.23 4.01
CA VAL A 32 22.16 -18.47 4.46
C VAL A 32 22.06 -18.59 5.97
N LEU A 33 22.07 -17.45 6.66
CA LEU A 33 21.99 -17.33 8.11
C LEU A 33 20.62 -16.77 8.49
N TYR A 34 19.90 -17.51 9.33
CA TYR A 34 18.59 -17.10 9.81
C TYR A 34 18.71 -16.41 11.16
N VAL A 35 18.16 -15.20 11.27
CA VAL A 35 18.20 -14.39 12.50
C VAL A 35 16.77 -13.99 12.88
N PRO A 36 16.27 -14.32 14.08
CA PRO A 36 14.95 -13.89 14.53
C PRO A 36 14.85 -12.37 14.63
N LYS A 37 13.76 -11.78 14.11
CA LYS A 37 13.54 -10.32 14.15
C LYS A 37 13.47 -9.76 15.56
N ASP A 38 13.02 -10.55 16.54
CA ASP A 38 12.95 -10.18 17.95
C ASP A 38 14.34 -10.05 18.62
N LYS A 39 15.42 -10.43 17.92
CA LYS A 39 16.81 -10.26 18.32
C LYS A 39 17.55 -9.19 17.52
N VAL A 40 16.87 -8.52 16.59
CA VAL A 40 17.47 -7.47 15.77
C VAL A 40 17.00 -6.10 16.22
N SER A 41 17.94 -5.16 16.34
CA SER A 41 17.68 -3.77 16.73
C SER A 41 18.48 -2.78 15.86
N ASP A 42 18.17 -1.49 15.93
CA ASP A 42 18.98 -0.50 15.19
C ASP A 42 20.35 -0.24 15.83
N LYS A 43 20.45 -0.41 17.15
CA LYS A 43 21.66 -0.19 17.93
C LYS A 43 22.06 -1.47 18.64
N ALA A 44 23.36 -1.77 18.64
CA ALA A 44 23.90 -2.89 19.39
C ALA A 44 23.58 -2.73 20.89
N GLN A 45 22.89 -3.70 21.46
CA GLN A 45 22.52 -3.75 22.87
C GLN A 45 22.63 -5.18 23.38
N LYS A 46 22.73 -5.35 24.70
CA LYS A 46 22.88 -6.68 25.29
C LYS A 46 21.67 -7.56 24.94
N GLY A 47 21.92 -8.67 24.25
CA GLY A 47 20.87 -9.61 23.80
C GLY A 47 20.24 -9.27 22.45
N PHE A 48 20.72 -8.23 21.76
CA PHE A 48 20.30 -7.85 20.41
C PHE A 48 21.50 -7.64 19.51
N VAL A 49 21.28 -7.81 18.20
CA VAL A 49 22.29 -7.64 17.17
C VAL A 49 21.78 -6.59 16.18
N SER A 50 22.63 -5.64 15.81
CA SER A 50 22.24 -4.64 14.82
C SER A 50 22.41 -5.12 13.39
N LEU A 51 21.64 -4.56 12.46
CA LEU A 51 21.82 -4.79 11.02
C LEU A 51 23.27 -4.51 10.58
N LYS A 52 23.88 -3.46 11.12
CA LYS A 52 25.29 -3.14 10.85
C LYS A 52 26.25 -4.22 11.37
N GLN A 53 25.97 -4.83 12.53
CA GLN A 53 26.77 -5.95 13.02
C GLN A 53 26.62 -7.18 12.12
N LEU A 54 25.42 -7.43 11.62
CA LEU A 54 25.13 -8.50 10.67
C LEU A 54 25.85 -8.28 9.33
N GLU A 55 25.83 -7.08 8.77
CA GLU A 55 26.60 -6.73 7.55
C GLU A 55 28.13 -6.87 7.76
N ASN A 56 28.62 -6.45 8.93
CA ASN A 56 30.02 -6.63 9.31
C ASN A 56 30.38 -8.11 9.42
N LEU A 57 29.47 -8.96 9.93
CA LEU A 57 29.66 -10.41 9.96
C LEU A 57 29.77 -10.97 8.55
N GLN A 58 28.88 -10.60 7.63
CA GLN A 58 28.95 -11.06 6.23
C GLN A 58 30.30 -10.70 5.60
N SER A 59 30.74 -9.46 5.81
CA SER A 59 32.03 -8.97 5.31
C SER A 59 33.21 -9.73 5.92
N LYS A 60 33.14 -10.03 7.23
CA LYS A 60 34.17 -10.80 7.94
C LYS A 60 34.25 -12.23 7.43
N LEU A 61 33.11 -12.92 7.29
CA LEU A 61 33.06 -14.30 6.82
C LEU A 61 33.57 -14.44 5.39
N LYS A 62 33.23 -13.48 4.52
CA LYS A 62 33.74 -13.43 3.15
C LYS A 62 35.26 -13.22 3.11
N ARG A 63 35.80 -12.33 3.95
CA ARG A 63 37.23 -12.01 3.97
C ARG A 63 38.09 -13.11 4.59
N GLU A 64 37.64 -13.70 5.70
CA GLU A 64 38.44 -14.64 6.50
C GLU A 64 38.29 -16.08 6.01
N PHE A 65 37.13 -16.46 5.46
CA PHE A 65 36.84 -17.84 5.08
C PHE A 65 36.46 -18.01 3.61
N GLY A 66 36.40 -16.92 2.83
CA GLY A 66 35.96 -16.97 1.43
C GLY A 66 34.48 -17.29 1.25
N THR A 67 33.72 -17.39 2.34
CA THR A 67 32.31 -17.80 2.34
C THR A 67 31.40 -16.61 2.07
N SER A 68 30.65 -16.65 0.98
CA SER A 68 29.58 -15.68 0.74
C SER A 68 28.38 -16.03 1.61
N THR A 69 27.82 -15.03 2.28
CA THR A 69 26.72 -15.24 3.22
C THR A 69 25.54 -14.31 2.93
N GLU A 70 24.34 -14.82 3.17
CA GLU A 70 23.07 -14.08 3.05
C GLU A 70 22.35 -14.15 4.40
N ILE A 71 21.74 -13.04 4.84
CA ILE A 71 21.05 -12.97 6.13
C ILE A 71 19.56 -12.83 5.88
N VAL A 72 18.79 -13.74 6.48
CA VAL A 72 17.33 -13.76 6.40
C VAL A 72 16.77 -13.51 7.79
N LEU A 73 15.95 -12.45 7.90
CA LEU A 73 15.27 -12.13 9.13
C LEU A 73 13.96 -12.93 9.23
N LEU A 74 13.85 -13.74 10.27
CA LEU A 74 12.68 -14.57 10.50
C LEU A 74 11.63 -13.85 11.35
N ASP A 75 10.38 -13.94 10.91
CA ASP A 75 9.23 -13.62 11.76
C ASP A 75 9.14 -14.62 12.91
N VAL A 76 8.69 -14.12 14.06
CA VAL A 76 8.59 -14.88 15.31
C VAL A 76 7.17 -14.78 15.82
N ASP A 77 6.60 -15.90 16.27
CA ASP A 77 5.21 -15.97 16.77
C ASP A 77 4.88 -14.93 17.84
N SER A 78 5.86 -14.55 18.66
CA SER A 78 5.69 -13.49 19.67
C SER A 78 5.38 -12.14 19.04
N LEU A 79 6.09 -11.76 17.97
CA LEU A 79 5.85 -10.52 17.24
C LEU A 79 4.54 -10.58 16.44
N THR A 80 4.21 -11.74 15.88
CA THR A 80 2.93 -11.95 15.18
C THR A 80 1.73 -11.77 16.12
N LYS A 81 1.79 -12.31 17.35
CA LYS A 81 0.72 -12.09 18.33
C LYS A 81 0.59 -10.63 18.76
N VAL A 82 1.71 -9.94 18.85
CA VAL A 82 1.73 -8.50 19.16
C VAL A 82 1.13 -7.69 18.01
N SER A 83 1.46 -8.00 16.75
CA SER A 83 0.88 -7.32 15.59
C SER A 83 -0.63 -7.55 15.50
N GLU A 84 -1.11 -8.77 15.72
CA GLU A 84 -2.54 -9.10 15.80
C GLU A 84 -3.26 -8.27 16.88
N GLY A 85 -2.63 -8.10 18.05
CA GLY A 85 -3.17 -7.26 19.12
C GLY A 85 -3.33 -5.79 18.71
N PHE A 86 -2.33 -5.23 18.04
CA PHE A 86 -2.40 -3.85 17.54
C PHE A 86 -3.44 -3.70 16.41
N VAL A 87 -3.54 -4.68 15.50
CA VAL A 87 -4.56 -4.70 14.45
C VAL A 87 -5.96 -4.73 15.05
N ALA A 88 -6.20 -5.55 16.09
CA ALA A 88 -7.48 -5.60 16.77
C ALA A 88 -7.87 -4.26 17.42
N LEU A 89 -6.93 -3.59 18.09
CA LEU A 89 -7.15 -2.26 18.68
C LEU A 89 -7.50 -1.22 17.61
N LEU A 90 -6.76 -1.21 16.51
CA LEU A 90 -6.97 -0.27 15.41
C LEU A 90 -8.32 -0.49 14.73
N LYS A 91 -8.71 -1.74 14.45
CA LYS A 91 -10.04 -2.08 13.92
C LYS A 91 -11.17 -1.71 14.86
N SER A 92 -11.01 -1.91 16.18
CA SER A 92 -12.04 -1.56 17.16
C SER A 92 -12.24 -0.04 17.29
N THR A 93 -11.18 0.73 17.10
CA THR A 93 -11.21 2.19 17.26
C THR A 93 -11.69 2.91 15.99
N PHE A 94 -11.39 2.37 14.81
CA PHE A 94 -11.68 2.98 13.51
C PHE A 94 -12.52 2.07 12.61
N GLN A 95 -13.50 1.36 13.19
CA GLN A 95 -14.31 0.36 12.48
C GLN A 95 -15.03 0.92 11.24
N ASP A 96 -15.40 2.19 11.25
CA ASP A 96 -16.10 2.84 10.14
C ASP A 96 -15.18 3.16 8.94
N ILE A 97 -13.87 3.18 9.18
CA ILE A 97 -12.85 3.68 8.24
C ILE A 97 -11.93 2.56 7.74
N ILE A 98 -11.65 1.58 8.58
CA ILE A 98 -10.63 0.56 8.33
C ILE A 98 -11.28 -0.81 8.18
N THR A 99 -11.16 -1.38 6.99
CA THR A 99 -11.62 -2.75 6.69
C THR A 99 -10.63 -3.76 7.23
N ASP A 100 -9.36 -3.53 6.92
CA ASP A 100 -8.27 -4.41 7.30
C ASP A 100 -7.00 -3.63 7.64
N ALA A 101 -6.12 -4.25 8.40
CA ALA A 101 -4.82 -3.69 8.70
C ALA A 101 -3.80 -4.81 8.89
N HIS A 102 -2.60 -4.57 8.40
CA HIS A 102 -1.46 -5.46 8.54
C HIS A 102 -0.32 -4.70 9.19
N ILE A 103 0.32 -5.32 10.18
CA ILE A 103 1.42 -4.73 10.93
C ILE A 103 2.62 -5.66 10.79
N SER A 104 3.66 -5.17 10.11
CA SER A 104 4.88 -5.90 9.81
C SER A 104 6.03 -5.38 10.65
N PHE A 105 6.64 -6.25 11.46
CA PHE A 105 7.89 -5.93 12.15
C PHE A 105 9.06 -5.98 11.15
N LEU A 106 9.84 -4.91 11.14
CA LEU A 106 11.10 -4.82 10.39
C LEU A 106 12.27 -5.29 11.27
N ASN A 107 12.19 -5.00 12.57
CA ASN A 107 13.06 -5.50 13.62
C ASN A 107 12.29 -5.46 14.96
N ALA A 108 12.93 -5.73 16.10
CA ALA A 108 12.26 -5.76 17.41
C ALA A 108 11.63 -4.42 17.84
N HIS A 109 12.08 -3.31 17.27
CA HIS A 109 11.69 -1.94 17.65
C HIS A 109 11.10 -1.13 16.51
N ARG A 110 10.96 -1.69 15.31
CA ARG A 110 10.46 -0.95 14.14
C ARG A 110 9.38 -1.73 13.42
N VAL A 111 8.34 -0.99 13.10
CA VAL A 111 7.13 -1.53 12.47
C VAL A 111 6.76 -0.69 11.26
N SER A 112 6.28 -1.38 10.22
CA SER A 112 5.55 -0.80 9.11
C SER A 112 4.09 -1.25 9.18
N ALA A 113 3.15 -0.33 8.97
CA ALA A 113 1.72 -0.64 8.94
C ALA A 113 1.18 -0.47 7.51
N THR A 114 0.33 -1.39 7.10
CA THR A 114 -0.49 -1.27 5.89
C THR A 114 -1.94 -1.24 6.31
N ILE A 115 -2.66 -0.18 5.92
CA ILE A 115 -4.04 0.06 6.35
C ILE A 115 -4.94 0.04 5.12
N VAL A 116 -5.93 -0.85 5.13
CA VAL A 116 -6.92 -1.00 4.06
C VAL A 116 -8.16 -0.21 4.43
N LEU A 117 -8.46 0.81 3.64
CA LEU A 117 -9.57 1.72 3.89
C LEU A 117 -10.88 1.16 3.33
N THR A 118 -11.99 1.43 4.00
CA THR A 118 -13.35 1.12 3.51
C THR A 118 -13.76 2.01 2.35
N GLU A 119 -13.31 3.26 2.38
CA GLU A 119 -13.63 4.29 1.41
C GLU A 119 -12.49 5.31 1.28
N PHE A 120 -12.66 6.28 0.38
CA PHE A 120 -11.76 7.42 0.35
C PHE A 120 -11.91 8.26 1.62
N VAL A 121 -10.80 8.44 2.32
CA VAL A 121 -10.76 9.07 3.64
C VAL A 121 -9.89 10.32 3.57
N GLU A 122 -10.40 11.41 4.14
CA GLU A 122 -9.67 12.69 4.21
C GLU A 122 -8.39 12.58 5.03
N ASN A 123 -7.36 13.36 4.68
CA ASN A 123 -6.04 13.29 5.33
C ASN A 123 -6.13 13.50 6.85
N SER A 124 -7.04 14.35 7.34
CA SER A 124 -7.23 14.59 8.78
C SER A 124 -7.56 13.32 9.57
N LYS A 125 -8.32 12.39 8.97
CA LYS A 125 -8.65 11.09 9.58
C LYS A 125 -7.47 10.13 9.50
N LYS A 126 -6.68 10.18 8.42
CA LYS A 126 -5.44 9.41 8.30
C LYS A 126 -4.43 9.82 9.36
N ASP A 127 -4.25 11.14 9.57
CA ASP A 127 -3.38 11.70 10.60
C ASP A 127 -3.80 11.24 12.00
N ALA A 128 -5.11 11.13 12.26
CA ALA A 128 -5.62 10.63 13.54
C ALA A 128 -5.28 9.14 13.78
N VAL A 129 -5.33 8.32 12.72
CA VAL A 129 -4.95 6.90 12.79
C VAL A 129 -3.44 6.75 13.00
N GLU A 130 -2.61 7.54 12.32
CA GLU A 130 -1.15 7.54 12.54
C GLU A 130 -0.78 7.99 13.96
N ALA A 131 -1.45 9.02 14.47
CA ALA A 131 -1.27 9.49 15.85
C ALA A 131 -1.67 8.41 16.86
N PHE A 132 -2.77 7.69 16.61
CA PHE A 132 -3.19 6.57 17.43
C PHE A 132 -2.15 5.43 17.42
N LEU A 133 -1.69 5.01 16.25
CA LEU A 133 -0.64 4.00 16.11
C LEU A 133 0.64 4.40 16.85
N THR A 134 1.05 5.66 16.71
CA THR A 134 2.23 6.18 17.41
C THR A 134 2.02 6.14 18.93
N ALA A 135 0.84 6.52 19.42
CA ALA A 135 0.52 6.52 20.85
C ALA A 135 0.49 5.12 21.47
N ILE A 136 0.05 4.09 20.74
CA ILE A 136 0.04 2.71 21.24
C ILE A 136 1.41 2.02 21.14
N LEU A 137 2.23 2.39 20.14
CA LEU A 137 3.54 1.78 19.90
C LEU A 137 4.65 2.39 20.78
N THR A 138 4.57 3.70 21.07
CA THR A 138 5.59 4.41 21.85
C THR A 138 5.85 3.82 23.25
N PRO A 139 4.82 3.47 24.06
CA PRO A 139 5.03 2.84 25.37
C PRO A 139 5.75 1.49 25.29
N ALA A 140 5.57 0.76 24.19
CA ALA A 140 6.26 -0.50 23.92
C ALA A 140 7.68 -0.31 23.37
N HIS A 141 8.16 0.94 23.26
CA HIS A 141 9.45 1.29 22.65
C HIS A 141 9.57 0.77 21.21
N ILE A 142 8.45 0.83 20.47
CA ILE A 142 8.36 0.49 19.05
C ILE A 142 8.12 1.79 18.26
N GLU A 143 8.94 2.01 17.24
CA GLU A 143 8.85 3.12 16.31
C GLU A 143 8.04 2.72 15.06
N LEU A 144 7.08 3.58 14.69
CA LEU A 144 6.36 3.47 13.43
C LEU A 144 7.20 4.09 12.32
N GLN A 145 7.70 3.27 11.40
CA GLN A 145 8.59 3.74 10.33
C GLN A 145 7.81 4.25 9.12
N ALA A 146 6.73 3.55 8.76
CA ALA A 146 5.92 3.90 7.61
C ALA A 146 4.48 3.42 7.81
N VAL A 147 3.54 4.19 7.27
CA VAL A 147 2.15 3.79 7.09
C VAL A 147 1.83 3.83 5.61
N GLN A 148 1.49 2.68 5.07
CA GLN A 148 1.02 2.53 3.70
C GLN A 148 -0.50 2.45 3.69
N TRP A 149 -1.12 3.32 2.90
CA TRP A 149 -2.56 3.36 2.72
C TRP A 149 -2.92 2.56 1.47
N ASP A 150 -3.64 1.46 1.65
CA ASP A 150 -4.26 0.74 0.55
C ASP A 150 -5.62 1.41 0.28
N GLU A 151 -5.57 2.42 -0.59
CA GLU A 151 -6.73 3.22 -0.95
C GLU A 151 -7.58 2.49 -1.97
N VAL A 152 -8.89 2.63 -1.84
CA VAL A 152 -9.79 2.06 -2.83
C VAL A 152 -9.62 2.76 -4.17
N GLU A 153 -9.53 1.99 -5.25
CA GLU A 153 -9.45 2.54 -6.60
C GLU A 153 -10.69 3.37 -6.90
N LEU A 154 -10.46 4.66 -7.16
CA LEU A 154 -11.48 5.62 -7.57
C LEU A 154 -11.21 6.11 -8.99
N PRO A 155 -12.26 6.51 -9.73
CA PRO A 155 -12.10 7.01 -11.08
C PRO A 155 -11.27 8.30 -11.09
N SER A 156 -10.32 8.38 -12.01
CA SER A 156 -9.56 9.60 -12.24
C SER A 156 -10.46 10.71 -12.80
N LEU A 157 -10.04 11.98 -12.67
CA LEU A 157 -10.77 13.10 -13.28
C LEU A 157 -10.92 12.93 -14.80
N ILE A 158 -9.93 12.33 -15.46
CA ILE A 158 -9.97 12.04 -16.91
C ILE A 158 -11.02 10.97 -17.20
N GLU A 159 -11.14 9.95 -16.36
CA GLU A 159 -12.14 8.89 -16.52
C GLU A 159 -13.56 9.42 -16.34
N ILE A 160 -13.77 10.30 -15.35
CA ILE A 160 -15.05 10.99 -15.12
C ILE A 160 -15.42 11.83 -16.36
N LEU A 161 -14.48 12.62 -16.88
CA LEU A 161 -14.68 13.44 -18.08
C LEU A 161 -14.95 12.57 -19.32
N THR A 162 -14.21 11.48 -19.50
CA THR A 162 -14.37 10.56 -20.64
C THR A 162 -15.74 9.88 -20.62
N THR A 163 -16.18 9.42 -19.46
CA THR A 163 -17.50 8.82 -19.26
C THR A 163 -18.60 9.85 -19.49
N THR A 164 -18.42 11.07 -18.98
CA THR A 164 -19.36 12.18 -19.22
C THR A 164 -19.46 12.51 -20.71
N LYS A 165 -18.33 12.60 -21.43
CA LYS A 165 -18.30 12.84 -22.89
C LYS A 165 -19.06 11.77 -23.68
N LYS A 166 -18.90 10.50 -23.30
CA LYS A 166 -19.57 9.38 -23.96
C LYS A 166 -21.09 9.49 -23.86
N TYR A 167 -21.61 9.80 -22.68
CA TYR A 167 -23.05 9.75 -22.40
C TYR A 167 -23.75 11.12 -22.28
N GLN A 168 -23.04 12.24 -22.45
CA GLN A 168 -23.65 13.57 -22.33
C GLN A 168 -24.80 13.78 -23.34
N PRO A 169 -25.91 14.44 -22.91
CA PRO A 169 -26.17 14.91 -21.54
C PRO A 169 -26.51 13.76 -20.57
N VAL A 170 -25.89 13.74 -19.38
CA VAL A 170 -26.00 12.63 -18.42
C VAL A 170 -26.43 13.12 -17.02
N LYS A 171 -27.27 12.36 -16.32
CA LYS A 171 -27.65 12.62 -14.92
C LYS A 171 -26.61 12.05 -13.94
N LEU A 172 -26.54 12.60 -12.73
CA LEU A 172 -25.63 12.12 -11.67
C LEU A 172 -25.79 10.61 -11.41
N ASP A 173 -27.03 10.15 -11.21
CA ASP A 173 -27.32 8.74 -10.91
C ASP A 173 -26.87 7.80 -12.04
N ASN A 174 -27.02 8.25 -13.29
CA ASN A 174 -26.58 7.47 -14.44
C ASN A 174 -25.05 7.43 -14.53
N LEU A 175 -24.38 8.55 -14.25
CA LEU A 175 -22.93 8.62 -14.25
C LEU A 175 -22.32 7.73 -13.16
N ASP A 176 -22.93 7.74 -11.96
CA ASP A 176 -22.59 6.84 -10.86
C ASP A 176 -22.73 5.38 -11.32
N ASN A 177 -23.89 4.98 -11.85
CA ASN A 177 -24.11 3.62 -12.36
C ASN A 177 -23.11 3.18 -13.45
N PHE A 178 -22.63 4.09 -14.29
CA PHE A 178 -21.63 3.76 -15.31
C PHE A 178 -20.23 3.57 -14.71
N LEU A 179 -19.84 4.40 -13.75
CA LEU A 179 -18.51 4.34 -13.11
C LEU A 179 -18.45 3.23 -12.07
N SER A 180 -19.52 2.98 -11.31
CA SER A 180 -19.60 1.96 -10.27
C SER A 180 -19.39 0.54 -10.78
N LYS A 181 -19.54 0.30 -12.09
CA LYS A 181 -19.18 -0.98 -12.74
C LYS A 181 -17.70 -1.30 -12.67
N ASN A 182 -16.85 -0.28 -12.79
CA ASN A 182 -15.40 -0.40 -12.75
C ASN A 182 -14.84 0.02 -11.39
N TYR A 183 -15.61 0.79 -10.61
CA TYR A 183 -15.20 1.36 -9.33
C TYR A 183 -16.26 1.05 -8.25
N PRO A 184 -16.28 -0.16 -7.67
CA PRO A 184 -17.35 -0.61 -6.77
C PRO A 184 -17.50 0.22 -5.49
N ALA A 185 -16.44 0.89 -5.05
CA ALA A 185 -16.46 1.74 -3.86
C ALA A 185 -16.76 3.22 -4.15
N LEU A 186 -17.16 3.54 -5.38
CA LEU A 186 -17.56 4.90 -5.72
C LEU A 186 -18.81 5.28 -4.92
N ARG A 187 -18.73 6.44 -4.24
CA ARG A 187 -19.88 7.06 -3.57
C ARG A 187 -20.41 8.23 -4.38
N ILE A 188 -21.74 8.32 -4.47
CA ILE A 188 -22.43 9.39 -5.20
C ILE A 188 -22.10 10.79 -4.64
N ASP A 189 -21.94 10.92 -3.32
CA ASP A 189 -21.56 12.18 -2.65
C ASP A 189 -20.17 12.66 -3.09
N TRP A 190 -19.23 11.71 -3.23
CA TRP A 190 -17.88 12.00 -3.69
C TRP A 190 -17.91 12.40 -5.17
N LEU A 191 -18.65 11.67 -6.01
CA LEU A 191 -18.80 11.98 -7.43
C LEU A 191 -19.37 13.38 -7.61
N ASN A 192 -20.41 13.73 -6.85
CA ASN A 192 -21.02 15.05 -6.88
C ASN A 192 -20.01 16.16 -6.51
N LYS A 193 -19.23 15.97 -5.44
CA LYS A 193 -18.14 16.90 -5.06
C LYS A 193 -17.10 17.06 -6.18
N GLN A 194 -16.77 15.99 -6.91
CA GLN A 194 -15.83 16.08 -8.04
C GLN A 194 -16.44 16.81 -9.24
N LEU A 195 -17.70 16.57 -9.56
CA LEU A 195 -18.42 17.29 -10.62
C LEU A 195 -18.51 18.79 -10.31
N ASP A 196 -18.77 19.16 -9.06
CA ASP A 196 -18.76 20.57 -8.62
C ASP A 196 -17.39 21.23 -8.82
N LYS A 197 -16.30 20.52 -8.52
CA LYS A 197 -14.93 20.99 -8.80
C LYS A 197 -14.70 21.18 -10.30
N LEU A 198 -15.19 20.26 -11.13
CA LEU A 198 -15.07 20.36 -12.60
C LEU A 198 -15.90 21.51 -13.18
N ILE A 199 -17.07 21.80 -12.60
CA ILE A 199 -17.89 22.96 -12.94
C ILE A 199 -17.18 24.25 -12.55
N LYS A 200 -16.61 24.34 -11.34
CA LYS A 200 -15.80 25.50 -10.91
C LYS A 200 -14.61 25.76 -11.84
N LYS A 201 -14.01 24.70 -12.39
CA LYS A 201 -12.95 24.76 -13.40
C LYS A 201 -13.44 25.01 -14.83
N LYS A 202 -14.75 25.22 -15.04
CA LYS A 202 -15.40 25.45 -16.34
C LYS A 202 -15.23 24.29 -17.34
N LEU A 203 -14.98 23.07 -16.88
CA LEU A 203 -14.81 21.88 -17.72
C LEU A 203 -16.15 21.17 -17.99
N LEU A 204 -17.08 21.30 -17.05
CA LEU A 204 -18.45 20.80 -17.13
C LEU A 204 -19.43 21.96 -16.95
N VAL A 205 -20.62 21.79 -17.51
CA VAL A 205 -21.80 22.63 -17.26
C VAL A 205 -22.94 21.72 -16.81
N ARG A 206 -23.66 22.17 -15.77
CA ARG A 206 -24.91 21.55 -15.33
C ARG A 206 -26.08 22.35 -15.86
N GLU A 207 -26.94 21.71 -16.65
CA GLU A 207 -28.20 22.30 -17.09
C GLU A 207 -29.20 22.28 -15.93
N ARG A 208 -29.70 23.45 -15.52
CA ARG A 208 -30.57 23.57 -14.33
C ARG A 208 -31.93 22.90 -14.48
N ASN A 209 -32.48 22.87 -15.69
CA ASN A 209 -33.84 22.38 -15.94
C ASN A 209 -33.90 20.84 -15.95
N THR A 210 -32.87 20.19 -16.46
CA THR A 210 -32.81 18.74 -16.65
C THR A 210 -31.90 18.04 -15.64
N GLU A 211 -31.15 18.83 -14.87
CA GLU A 211 -30.09 18.39 -13.96
C GLU A 211 -29.04 17.50 -14.62
N THR A 212 -28.84 17.69 -15.92
CA THR A 212 -27.86 16.94 -16.70
C THR A 212 -26.52 17.67 -16.78
N TYR A 213 -25.46 16.89 -16.83
CA TYR A 213 -24.09 17.35 -16.98
C TYR A 213 -23.67 17.17 -18.45
N ALA A 214 -23.05 18.20 -19.00
CA ALA A 214 -22.45 18.21 -20.33
C ALA A 214 -21.05 18.83 -20.26
N MET A 215 -20.15 18.39 -21.13
CA MET A 215 -18.81 18.94 -21.22
C MET A 215 -18.77 20.25 -22.00
N THR A 216 -17.89 21.14 -21.57
CA THR A 216 -17.56 22.37 -22.31
C THR A 216 -16.49 22.10 -23.36
N ALA A 217 -16.27 23.06 -24.26
CA ALA A 217 -15.15 23.01 -25.21
C ALA A 217 -13.77 22.91 -24.49
N LEU A 218 -13.63 23.54 -23.31
CA LEU A 218 -12.42 23.44 -22.50
C LEU A 218 -12.24 22.02 -21.94
N GLY A 219 -13.32 21.38 -21.48
CA GLY A 219 -13.29 19.98 -21.04
C GLY A 219 -12.94 19.01 -22.16
N LEU A 220 -13.45 19.25 -23.38
CA LEU A 220 -13.15 18.45 -24.57
C LEU A 220 -11.66 18.50 -24.94
N ASN A 221 -11.02 19.66 -24.82
CA ASN A 221 -9.60 19.84 -25.15
C ASN A 221 -8.63 19.14 -24.17
N LEU A 222 -9.09 18.78 -22.97
CA LEU A 222 -8.26 18.06 -21.99
C LEU A 222 -8.20 16.56 -22.23
N LEU A 223 -9.15 16.01 -22.99
CA LEU A 223 -9.17 14.58 -23.27
C LEU A 223 -8.22 14.28 -24.45
N PRO A 224 -7.41 13.21 -24.36
CA PRO A 224 -6.52 12.85 -25.44
C PRO A 224 -7.33 12.48 -26.70
N ASN A 225 -7.09 13.19 -27.80
CA ASN A 225 -7.67 12.90 -29.11
C ASN A 225 -6.94 11.72 -29.75
N ILE A 226 -7.19 10.52 -29.22
CA ILE A 226 -6.64 9.29 -29.79
C ILE A 226 -7.50 8.87 -30.97
N VAL A 227 -6.90 8.80 -32.16
CA VAL A 227 -7.55 8.27 -33.37
C VAL A 227 -7.59 6.74 -33.28
N SER A 228 -8.56 6.20 -32.54
CA SER A 228 -8.76 4.76 -32.34
C SER A 228 -10.25 4.41 -32.42
N ARG A 229 -10.59 3.19 -32.84
CA ARG A 229 -11.98 2.69 -32.84
C ARG A 229 -12.66 2.76 -31.47
N ASN A 230 -11.87 2.77 -30.39
CA ASN A 230 -12.36 2.90 -29.02
C ASN A 230 -12.35 4.35 -28.51
N SER A 231 -12.15 5.35 -29.38
CA SER A 231 -12.19 6.75 -28.98
C SER A 231 -13.58 7.12 -28.47
N SER A 232 -13.62 8.00 -27.47
CA SER A 232 -14.88 8.48 -26.89
C SER A 232 -15.82 9.09 -27.93
N ASP A 233 -15.28 9.71 -28.99
CA ASP A 233 -16.06 10.28 -30.10
C ASP A 233 -16.69 9.23 -31.01
N ILE A 234 -15.94 8.20 -31.39
CA ILE A 234 -16.44 7.13 -32.26
C ILE A 234 -17.50 6.30 -31.52
N VAL A 235 -17.24 5.96 -30.26
CA VAL A 235 -18.21 5.22 -29.45
C VAL A 235 -19.48 6.03 -29.24
N ARG A 236 -19.36 7.34 -28.96
CA ARG A 236 -20.52 8.25 -28.88
C ARG A 236 -21.32 8.28 -30.18
N ALA A 237 -20.66 8.43 -31.32
CA ALA A 237 -21.32 8.47 -32.63
C ALA A 237 -22.06 7.16 -32.94
N LEU A 238 -21.45 6.01 -32.63
CA LEU A 238 -22.07 4.70 -32.78
C LEU A 238 -23.27 4.52 -31.83
N ASP A 239 -23.15 4.95 -30.57
CA ASP A 239 -24.24 4.88 -29.59
C ASP A 239 -25.42 5.79 -29.97
N LEU A 240 -25.15 6.98 -30.52
CA LEU A 240 -26.18 7.85 -31.08
C LEU A 240 -26.91 7.21 -32.27
N GLY A 241 -26.16 6.56 -33.18
CA GLY A 241 -26.74 5.84 -34.31
C GLY A 241 -27.56 4.60 -33.92
N ARG A 242 -27.30 4.01 -32.75
CA ARG A 242 -28.04 2.85 -32.21
C ARG A 242 -29.33 3.23 -31.49
N ARG A 243 -29.46 4.48 -31.02
CA ARG A 243 -30.73 4.98 -30.46
C ARG A 243 -31.70 5.20 -31.61
N LYS A 244 -32.67 4.28 -31.79
CA LYS A 244 -33.82 4.51 -32.69
C LYS A 244 -34.63 5.68 -32.15
N TRP A 245 -34.95 6.62 -33.03
CA TRP A 245 -35.78 7.79 -32.74
C TRP A 245 -37.25 7.37 -32.71
#